data_AF-A0A378QID1-F1
#
_entry.id   AF-A0A378QID1-F1
#
_cell.length_a   1.000
_cell.length_b   1.000
_cell.length_c   1.000
_cell.angle_alpha   90.00
_cell.angle_beta   90.00
_cell.angle_gamma   90.00
#
_symmetry.space_group_name_H-M   'P 1'
#
loop_
_entity.id
_entity.type
_entity.pdbx_description
1 polymer ?
#
loop_
_entity_poly.entity_id
_entity_poly.type
_entity_poly.pdbx_seq_one_letter_code
_entity_poly.pdbx_strand_id
1 'polypeptide(L)'
;MGVAFFGMAVKFVRLDLIPLFIAIYILLTQWSSTVNRLLKSFESFYLIGFLQTGIGLFVGAPGPLHLPLLMKKYDNNDVVVTVGSLMMSLVHVLKLAVYVALGFAFFDYWQVIVLMVVSASFGSWAGVKLRNRLPMAWVRTVLPWLLTVIALKIIYDNAVKFGWIGVVF
;
A
#
# COMPACT_ATOMS: atom_id res chain seq x y z
N MET A 1 5.76 7.97 16.18
CA MET A 1 7.17 7.50 16.22
C MET A 1 7.63 6.95 14.86
N GLY A 2 6.93 5.98 14.25
CA GLY A 2 7.31 5.44 12.93
C GLY A 2 7.45 6.52 11.84
N VAL A 3 6.44 7.39 11.72
CA VAL A 3 6.47 8.56 10.82
C VAL A 3 7.71 9.43 10.97
N ALA A 4 8.15 9.72 12.20
CA ALA A 4 9.29 10.60 12.44
C ALA A 4 10.60 9.93 12.02
N PHE A 5 10.78 8.66 12.41
CA PHE A 5 11.97 7.88 12.07
C PHE A 5 12.09 7.65 10.56
N PHE A 6 11.04 7.12 9.94
CA PHE A 6 11.04 6.84 8.51
C PHE A 6 10.90 8.10 7.65
N GLY A 7 10.24 9.16 8.14
CA GLY A 7 10.17 10.45 7.45
C GLY A 7 11.54 11.12 7.32
N MET A 8 12.42 10.94 8.30
CA MET A 8 13.83 11.31 8.15
C MET A 8 14.52 10.45 7.08
N ALA A 9 14.28 9.14 7.06
CA ALA A 9 14.83 8.24 6.05
C ALA A 9 14.36 8.60 4.62
N VAL A 10 13.11 9.03 4.45
CA VAL A 10 12.56 9.47 3.15
C VAL A 10 13.38 10.61 2.55
N LYS A 11 13.97 11.51 3.36
CA LYS A 11 14.83 12.60 2.84
C LYS A 11 16.05 12.09 2.09
N PHE A 12 16.52 10.88 2.38
CA PHE A 12 17.65 10.25 1.72
C PHE A 12 17.24 9.39 0.51
N VAL A 13 15.94 9.25 0.26
CA VAL A 13 15.40 8.44 -0.83
C VAL A 13 14.89 9.37 -1.94
N ARG A 14 15.33 9.12 -3.17
CA ARG A 14 14.76 9.81 -4.34
C ARG A 14 13.28 9.44 -4.49
N LEU A 15 12.41 10.44 -4.52
CA LEU A 15 10.95 10.23 -4.66
C LEU A 15 10.59 9.43 -5.92
N ASP A 16 11.40 9.52 -6.98
CA ASP A 16 11.27 8.72 -8.20
C ASP A 16 11.34 7.21 -7.97
N LEU A 17 11.91 6.74 -6.84
CA LEU A 17 12.04 5.33 -6.51
C LEU A 17 10.83 4.78 -5.73
N ILE A 18 9.93 5.66 -5.25
CA ILE A 18 8.72 5.25 -4.52
C ILE A 18 7.89 4.22 -5.32
N PRO A 19 7.61 4.40 -6.62
CA PRO A 19 6.90 3.40 -7.41
C PRO A 19 7.57 2.02 -7.39
N LEU A 20 8.91 1.98 -7.44
CA LEU A 20 9.66 0.74 -7.40
C LEU A 20 9.50 0.03 -6.04
N PHE A 21 9.54 0.77 -4.94
CA PHE A 21 9.27 0.22 -3.61
C PHE A 21 7.85 -0.37 -3.50
N ILE A 22 6.84 0.32 -4.04
CA ILE A 22 5.46 -0.19 -4.10
C ILE A 22 5.41 -1.52 -4.84
N ALA A 23 6.01 -1.59 -6.04
CA ALA A 23 6.00 -2.80 -6.85
C ALA A 23 6.71 -3.98 -6.17
N ILE A 24 7.90 -3.75 -5.61
CA ILE A 24 8.64 -4.77 -4.85
C ILE A 24 7.82 -5.25 -3.65
N TYR A 25 7.16 -4.35 -2.93
CA TYR A 25 6.32 -4.70 -1.79
C TYR A 25 5.13 -5.56 -2.19
N ILE A 26 4.45 -5.24 -3.30
CA ILE A 26 3.36 -6.06 -3.83
C ILE A 26 3.87 -7.48 -4.12
N LEU A 27 4.98 -7.63 -4.86
CA LEU A 27 5.51 -8.94 -5.21
C LEU A 27 5.94 -9.75 -3.98
N LEU A 28 6.65 -9.12 -3.05
CA LEU A 28 7.10 -9.76 -1.82
C LEU A 28 5.92 -10.21 -0.96
N THR A 29 4.93 -9.35 -0.74
CA THR A 29 3.78 -9.70 0.11
C THR A 29 2.88 -10.77 -0.50
N GLN A 30 2.85 -10.88 -1.84
CA GLN A 30 2.04 -11.88 -2.53
C GLN A 30 2.72 -13.24 -2.62
N TRP A 31 4.00 -13.28 -3.01
CA TRP A 31 4.66 -14.51 -3.40
C TRP A 31 5.72 -14.99 -2.40
N SER A 32 6.18 -14.14 -1.48
CA SER A 32 7.16 -14.54 -0.47
C SER A 32 6.49 -15.11 0.77
N SER A 33 6.58 -16.44 0.93
CA SER A 33 6.14 -17.15 2.14
C SER A 33 6.89 -16.67 3.39
N THR A 34 8.17 -16.30 3.25
CA THR A 34 9.00 -15.75 4.33
C THR A 34 8.47 -14.43 4.83
N VAL A 35 8.14 -13.49 3.93
CA VAL A 35 7.56 -12.20 4.31
C VAL A 35 6.19 -12.41 4.94
N ASN A 36 5.34 -13.25 4.35
CA ASN A 36 4.01 -13.51 4.91
C ASN A 36 4.08 -14.13 6.32
N ARG A 37 5.04 -15.04 6.56
CA ARG A 37 5.28 -15.62 7.89
C ARG A 37 5.75 -14.56 8.89
N LEU A 38 6.67 -13.69 8.48
CA LEU A 38 7.13 -12.57 9.31
C LEU A 38 5.96 -11.66 9.69
N LEU A 39 5.12 -11.26 8.73
CA LEU A 39 3.95 -10.42 9.00
C LEU A 39 2.98 -11.06 10.02
N LYS A 40 2.77 -12.37 9.92
CA LYS A 40 1.92 -13.13 10.86
C LYS A 40 2.52 -13.28 12.26
N SER A 41 3.84 -13.18 12.40
CA SER A 41 4.53 -13.31 13.70
C SER A 41 4.42 -12.06 14.58
N PHE A 42 3.96 -10.93 14.03
CA PHE A 42 3.82 -9.70 14.81
C PHE A 42 2.60 -9.76 15.75
N GLU A 43 2.87 -9.73 17.05
CA GLU A 43 1.82 -9.81 18.08
C GLU A 43 1.51 -8.45 18.75
N SER A 44 2.29 -7.42 18.45
CA SER A 44 2.18 -6.10 19.07
C SER A 44 1.57 -5.06 18.13
N PHE A 45 0.44 -4.47 18.54
CA PHE A 45 -0.17 -3.33 17.84
C PHE A 45 0.76 -2.11 17.77
N TYR A 46 1.63 -1.92 18.77
CA TYR A 46 2.60 -0.85 18.77
C TYR A 46 3.65 -1.04 17.66
N LEU A 47 4.18 -2.25 17.53
CA LEU A 47 5.15 -2.58 16.48
C LEU A 47 4.51 -2.49 15.09
N ILE A 48 3.29 -3.01 14.93
CA ILE A 48 2.54 -2.89 13.69
C ILE A 48 2.30 -1.43 13.35
N GLY A 49 1.83 -0.61 14.29
CA GLY A 49 1.61 0.82 14.05
C GLY A 49 2.90 1.58 13.69
N PHE A 50 4.02 1.26 14.35
CA PHE A 50 5.34 1.80 14.02
C PHE A 50 5.76 1.44 12.59
N LEU A 51 5.70 0.16 12.23
CA LEU A 51 6.06 -0.32 10.89
C LEU A 51 5.09 0.18 9.83
N GLN A 52 3.79 0.15 10.09
CA GLN A 52 2.74 0.55 9.16
C GLN A 52 2.84 2.04 8.83
N THR A 53 3.08 2.89 9.82
CA THR A 53 3.27 4.33 9.57
C THR A 53 4.60 4.63 8.88
N GLY A 54 5.63 3.83 9.10
CA GLY A 54 6.94 3.99 8.48
C GLY A 54 7.00 3.48 7.04
N ILE A 55 6.81 2.16 6.87
CA ILE A 55 6.74 1.48 5.58
C ILE A 55 5.65 2.10 4.70
N GLY A 56 4.53 2.54 5.31
CA GLY A 56 3.46 3.23 4.61
C GLY A 56 3.88 4.47 3.85
N LEU A 57 4.97 5.16 4.24
CA LEU A 57 5.55 6.29 3.49
C LEU A 57 6.14 5.87 2.14
N PHE A 58 6.49 4.59 1.95
CA PHE A 58 7.15 4.08 0.74
C PHE A 58 6.22 3.24 -0.14
N VAL A 59 5.40 2.37 0.45
CA VAL A 59 4.70 1.31 -0.32
C VAL A 59 3.20 1.55 -0.53
N GLY A 60 2.73 2.77 -0.23
CA GLY A 60 1.34 3.15 -0.49
C GLY A 60 0.36 2.59 0.54
N ALA A 61 0.13 1.28 0.53
CA ALA A 61 -0.88 0.58 1.33
C ALA A 61 -0.27 -0.67 2.01
N PRO A 62 0.19 -0.56 3.27
CA PRO A 62 0.75 -1.68 4.04
C PRO A 62 -0.31 -2.71 4.53
N GLY A 63 -1.38 -2.96 3.75
CA GLY A 63 -2.57 -3.73 4.12
C GLY A 63 -2.28 -5.07 4.84
N PRO A 64 -1.35 -5.89 4.31
CA PRO A 64 -0.98 -7.16 4.92
C PRO A 64 -0.36 -7.08 6.33
N LEU A 65 0.12 -5.92 6.80
CA LEU A 65 0.82 -5.81 8.09
C LEU A 65 -0.11 -5.92 9.31
N HIS A 66 -1.29 -5.29 9.25
CA HIS A 66 -2.19 -5.18 10.42
C HIS A 66 -3.27 -6.26 10.43
N LEU A 67 -3.59 -6.82 9.24
CA LEU A 67 -4.69 -7.77 9.06
C LEU A 67 -4.52 -9.07 9.88
N PRO A 68 -3.34 -9.72 9.93
CA PRO A 68 -3.18 -10.95 10.71
C PRO A 68 -3.45 -10.77 12.21
N LEU A 69 -2.97 -9.66 12.79
CA LEU A 69 -3.17 -9.39 14.22
C LEU A 69 -4.63 -9.03 14.53
N LEU A 70 -5.30 -8.28 13.64
CA LEU A 70 -6.73 -8.01 13.78
C LEU A 70 -7.55 -9.29 13.69
N MET A 71 -7.25 -10.18 12.74
CA MET A 71 -7.95 -11.46 12.60
C MET A 71 -7.67 -12.41 13.77
N LYS A 72 -6.53 -12.28 14.47
CA LYS A 72 -6.26 -13.01 15.72
C LYS A 72 -7.03 -12.44 16.92
N LYS A 73 -7.27 -11.13 16.93
CA LYS A 73 -7.92 -10.42 18.05
C LYS A 73 -9.44 -10.40 17.97
N TYR A 74 -9.99 -10.32 16.77
CA TYR A 74 -11.42 -10.16 16.53
C TYR A 74 -11.94 -11.29 15.64
N ASP A 75 -12.94 -12.02 16.13
CA ASP A 75 -13.61 -13.07 15.36
C ASP A 75 -14.59 -12.49 14.31
N ASN A 76 -15.05 -11.25 14.53
CA ASN A 76 -15.98 -10.59 13.61
C ASN A 76 -15.23 -9.87 12.48
N ASN A 77 -15.43 -10.35 11.25
CA ASN A 77 -14.83 -9.78 10.04
C ASN A 77 -15.18 -8.29 9.82
N ASP A 78 -16.37 -7.84 10.18
CA ASP A 78 -16.77 -6.43 10.02
C ASP A 78 -16.00 -5.53 10.99
N VAL A 79 -15.70 -6.03 12.20
CA VAL A 79 -14.83 -5.33 13.16
C VAL A 79 -13.41 -5.25 12.63
N VAL A 80 -12.88 -6.35 12.08
CA VAL A 80 -11.54 -6.38 11.45
C VAL A 80 -11.45 -5.35 10.32
N VAL A 81 -12.45 -5.31 9.44
CA VAL A 81 -12.48 -4.36 8.31
C VAL A 81 -12.58 -2.92 8.80
N THR A 82 -13.46 -2.64 9.78
CA THR A 82 -13.67 -1.29 10.29
C THR A 82 -12.43 -0.76 10.99
N VAL A 83 -11.82 -1.55 11.90
CA VAL A 83 -10.60 -1.17 12.61
C VAL A 83 -9.43 -1.02 11.64
N GLY A 84 -9.27 -1.94 10.69
CA GLY A 84 -8.22 -1.83 9.66
C GLY A 84 -8.37 -0.56 8.80
N SER A 85 -9.61 -0.20 8.44
CA SER A 85 -9.91 1.02 7.69
C SER A 85 -9.59 2.30 8.48
N LEU A 86 -9.87 2.31 9.79
CA LEU A 86 -9.48 3.41 10.67
C LEU A 86 -7.95 3.54 10.78
N MET A 87 -7.25 2.42 10.96
CA MET A 87 -5.77 2.40 11.00
C MET A 87 -5.17 2.93 9.70
N MET A 88 -5.73 2.54 8.54
CA MET A 88 -5.26 3.03 7.25
C MET A 88 -5.55 4.50 7.01
N SER A 89 -6.73 4.98 7.41
CA SER A 89 -7.06 6.41 7.36
C SER A 89 -6.02 7.24 8.12
N LEU A 90 -5.66 6.81 9.33
CA LEU A 90 -4.62 7.48 10.13
C LEU A 90 -3.25 7.47 9.42
N VAL A 91 -2.85 6.34 8.84
CA VAL A 91 -1.57 6.24 8.10
C VAL A 91 -1.53 7.17 6.91
N HIS A 92 -2.63 7.28 6.15
CA HIS A 92 -2.70 8.18 5.00
C HIS A 92 -2.68 9.66 5.41
N VAL A 93 -3.38 10.03 6.50
CA VAL A 93 -3.33 11.39 7.05
C VAL A 93 -1.91 11.75 7.51
N LEU A 94 -1.24 10.84 8.21
CA LEU A 94 0.15 11.06 8.65
C LEU A 94 1.11 11.18 7.47
N LYS A 95 0.90 10.41 6.40
CA LYS A 95 1.67 10.52 5.15
C LYS A 95 1.53 11.88 4.50
N LEU A 96 0.31 12.42 4.46
CA LEU A 96 0.06 13.78 3.95
C LEU A 96 0.91 14.80 4.71
N ALA A 97 0.89 14.75 6.04
CA ALA A 97 1.69 15.65 6.88
C ALA A 97 3.19 15.57 6.59
N VAL A 98 3.73 14.35 6.37
CA VAL A 98 5.16 14.18 6.02
C VAL A 98 5.46 14.78 4.65
N TYR A 99 4.67 14.49 3.63
CA TYR A 99 4.95 15.01 2.29
C TYR A 99 4.80 16.53 2.21
N VAL A 100 3.85 17.12 2.94
CA VAL A 100 3.78 18.58 3.11
C VAL A 100 5.04 19.12 3.77
N ALA A 101 5.51 18.48 4.86
CA ALA A 101 6.76 18.86 5.53
C ALA A 101 8.02 18.67 4.66
N LEU A 102 7.97 17.81 3.65
CA LEU A 102 9.02 17.63 2.63
C LEU A 102 8.91 18.61 1.46
N GLY A 103 7.91 19.50 1.46
CA GLY A 103 7.72 20.54 0.45
C GLY A 103 6.87 20.12 -0.76
N PHE A 104 6.14 19.00 -0.68
CA PHE A 104 5.23 18.61 -1.76
C PHE A 104 4.00 19.53 -1.81
N ALA A 105 3.80 20.21 -2.94
CA ALA A 105 2.67 21.10 -3.18
C ALA A 105 1.44 20.34 -3.68
N PHE A 106 0.63 19.80 -2.77
CA PHE A 106 -0.60 19.06 -3.12
C PHE A 106 -1.59 19.87 -3.96
N PHE A 107 -1.62 21.19 -3.79
CA PHE A 107 -2.50 22.07 -4.54
C PHE A 107 -2.21 22.06 -6.04
N ASP A 108 -0.97 21.84 -6.47
CA ASP A 108 -0.61 21.76 -7.90
C ASP A 108 -1.28 20.54 -8.58
N TYR A 109 -1.70 19.55 -7.79
CA TYR A 109 -2.29 18.30 -8.26
C TYR A 109 -3.76 18.15 -7.84
N TRP A 110 -4.43 19.23 -7.43
CA TRP A 110 -5.78 19.15 -6.85
C TRP A 110 -6.79 18.46 -7.77
N GLN A 111 -6.72 18.70 -9.08
CA GLN A 111 -7.60 18.08 -10.08
C GLN A 111 -7.42 16.56 -10.11
N VAL A 112 -6.16 16.11 -10.11
CA VAL A 112 -5.80 14.68 -10.11
C VAL A 112 -6.25 14.04 -8.80
N ILE A 113 -6.06 14.71 -7.67
CA ILE A 113 -6.50 14.24 -6.35
C ILE A 113 -8.02 14.07 -6.32
N VAL A 114 -8.79 15.05 -6.80
CA VAL A 114 -10.26 14.96 -6.86
C VAL A 114 -10.71 13.80 -7.75
N LEU A 115 -10.11 13.64 -8.93
CA LEU A 115 -10.40 12.51 -9.82
C LEU A 115 -10.08 11.17 -9.15
N MET A 116 -8.96 11.07 -8.44
CA MET A 116 -8.59 9.87 -7.69
C MET A 116 -9.57 9.57 -6.57
N VAL A 117 -10.01 10.58 -5.81
CA VAL A 117 -11.00 10.41 -4.74
C VAL A 117 -12.31 9.89 -5.31
N VAL A 118 -12.85 10.54 -6.35
CA VAL A 118 -14.10 10.11 -7.00
C VAL A 118 -13.98 8.68 -7.54
N SER A 119 -12.89 8.40 -8.27
CA SER A 119 -12.66 7.09 -8.88
C SER A 119 -12.48 5.99 -7.82
N ALA A 120 -11.72 6.26 -6.75
CA ALA A 120 -11.51 5.31 -5.66
C ALA A 120 -12.79 5.06 -4.85
N SER A 121 -13.58 6.10 -4.57
CA SER A 121 -14.89 5.97 -3.91
C SER A 121 -15.86 5.15 -4.75
N PHE A 122 -15.96 5.45 -6.05
CA PHE A 122 -16.82 4.69 -6.96
C PHE A 122 -16.36 3.24 -7.09
N GLY A 123 -15.05 3.01 -7.27
CA GLY A 123 -14.45 1.68 -7.33
C GLY A 123 -14.66 0.87 -6.05
N SER A 124 -14.58 1.52 -4.88
CA SER A 124 -14.84 0.86 -3.58
C SER A 124 -16.32 0.45 -3.46
N TRP A 125 -17.24 1.34 -3.80
CA TRP A 125 -18.68 1.03 -3.81
C TRP A 125 -19.01 -0.12 -4.78
N ALA A 126 -18.49 -0.04 -6.01
CA ALA A 126 -18.66 -1.08 -7.02
C ALA A 126 -18.05 -2.41 -6.55
N GLY A 127 -16.87 -2.37 -5.94
CA GLY A 127 -16.17 -3.53 -5.38
C GLY A 127 -16.97 -4.22 -4.27
N VAL A 128 -17.58 -3.46 -3.36
CA VAL A 128 -18.48 -4.03 -2.31
C VAL A 128 -19.69 -4.71 -2.93
N LYS A 129 -20.30 -4.13 -3.96
CA LYS A 129 -21.46 -4.73 -4.65
C LYS A 129 -21.07 -5.99 -5.44
N LEU A 130 -19.89 -5.97 -6.06
CA LEU A 130 -19.37 -7.06 -6.86
C LEU A 130 -18.83 -8.23 -6.01
N ARG A 131 -18.33 -7.95 -4.80
CA ARG A 131 -17.84 -8.97 -3.84
C ARG A 131 -18.84 -10.09 -3.61
N ASN A 132 -20.13 -9.78 -3.50
CA ASN A 132 -21.18 -10.76 -3.25
C ASN A 132 -21.57 -11.58 -4.49
N ARG A 133 -21.09 -11.18 -5.68
CA ARG A 133 -21.37 -11.83 -6.97
C ARG A 133 -20.20 -12.67 -7.47
N LEU A 134 -18.98 -12.42 -6.98
CA LEU A 134 -17.78 -13.14 -7.40
C LEU A 134 -17.48 -14.34 -6.49
N PRO A 135 -17.22 -15.53 -7.04
CA PRO A 135 -16.73 -16.66 -6.26
C PRO A 135 -15.40 -16.30 -5.58
N MET A 136 -15.28 -16.55 -4.28
CA MET A 136 -14.06 -16.22 -3.52
C MET A 136 -12.81 -16.91 -4.09
N ALA A 137 -12.96 -18.12 -4.65
CA ALA A 137 -11.88 -18.84 -5.33
C ALA A 137 -11.33 -18.03 -6.52
N TRP A 138 -12.22 -17.45 -7.33
CA TRP A 138 -11.83 -16.63 -8.47
C TRP A 138 -11.04 -15.40 -8.03
N VAL A 139 -11.52 -14.69 -6.99
CA VAL A 139 -10.83 -13.51 -6.45
C VAL A 139 -9.44 -13.87 -5.91
N ARG A 140 -9.33 -14.99 -5.17
CA ARG A 140 -8.06 -15.46 -4.61
C ARG A 140 -7.04 -15.87 -5.68
N THR A 141 -7.50 -16.32 -6.84
CA THR A 141 -6.61 -16.68 -7.95
C THR A 141 -6.27 -15.48 -8.82
N VAL A 142 -7.25 -14.70 -9.25
CA VAL A 142 -7.05 -13.65 -10.27
C VAL A 142 -6.42 -12.39 -9.68
N LEU A 143 -6.82 -11.97 -8.48
CA LEU A 143 -6.35 -10.71 -7.91
C LEU A 143 -4.82 -10.66 -7.71
N PRO A 144 -4.15 -11.72 -7.17
CA PRO A 144 -2.69 -11.73 -7.08
C PRO A 144 -2.00 -11.62 -8.43
N TRP A 145 -2.49 -12.32 -9.46
CA TRP A 145 -1.91 -12.24 -10.81
C TRP A 145 -2.09 -10.86 -11.44
N LEU A 146 -3.26 -10.24 -11.29
CA LEU A 146 -3.51 -8.88 -11.76
C LEU A 146 -2.52 -7.88 -11.12
N LEU A 147 -2.36 -7.98 -9.80
CA LEU A 147 -1.45 -7.13 -9.04
C LEU A 147 0.03 -7.40 -9.40
N THR A 148 0.38 -8.65 -9.71
CA THR A 148 1.70 -9.02 -10.21
C THR A 148 2.00 -8.35 -11.54
N VAL A 149 1.05 -8.37 -12.48
CA VAL A 149 1.19 -7.68 -13.77
C VAL A 149 1.37 -6.17 -13.58
N ILE A 150 0.59 -5.55 -12.69
CA ILE A 150 0.74 -4.12 -12.37
C ILE A 150 2.12 -3.82 -11.78
N ALA A 151 2.60 -4.64 -10.84
CA ALA A 151 3.91 -4.47 -10.25
C ALA A 151 5.05 -4.63 -11.27
N LEU A 152 4.97 -5.63 -12.15
CA LEU A 152 5.95 -5.82 -13.23
C LEU A 152 5.97 -4.65 -14.21
N LYS A 153 4.80 -4.13 -14.59
CA LYS A 153 4.70 -2.93 -15.42
C LYS A 153 5.40 -1.74 -14.77
N ILE A 154 5.15 -1.50 -13.48
CA ILE A 154 5.80 -0.40 -12.73
C ILE A 154 7.32 -0.59 -12.73
N ILE A 155 7.81 -1.80 -12.49
CA ILE A 155 9.26 -2.10 -12.52
C ILE A 155 9.84 -1.80 -13.91
N TYR A 156 9.18 -2.26 -14.97
CA TYR A 156 9.61 -2.03 -16.35
C TYR A 156 9.65 -0.54 -16.70
N ASP A 157 8.56 0.20 -16.45
CA ASP A 157 8.47 1.63 -16.74
C ASP A 157 9.56 2.42 -16.01
N ASN A 158 9.87 2.06 -14.76
CA ASN A 158 10.92 2.69 -13.98
C ASN A 158 12.32 2.29 -14.48
N ALA A 159 12.55 1.02 -14.82
CA ALA A 159 13.82 0.56 -15.36
C ALA A 159 14.16 1.25 -16.69
N VAL A 160 13.16 1.49 -17.54
CA VAL A 160 13.28 2.31 -18.75
C VAL A 160 13.57 3.77 -18.39
N LYS A 161 12.79 4.37 -17.48
CA LYS A 161 13.00 5.77 -17.02
C LYS A 161 14.41 6.01 -16.47
N PHE A 162 15.00 5.03 -15.81
CA PHE A 162 16.36 5.10 -15.26
C PHE A 162 17.47 4.64 -16.22
N GLY A 163 17.12 4.18 -17.43
CA GLY A 163 18.08 3.72 -18.43
C GLY A 163 18.78 2.39 -18.08
N TRP A 164 18.23 1.60 -17.16
CA TRP A 164 18.75 0.28 -16.80
C TRP A 164 18.47 -0.77 -17.88
N ILE A 165 17.41 -0.55 -18.64
CA ILE A 165 17.07 -1.31 -19.82
C ILE A 165 17.20 -0.36 -21.00
N GLY A 166 18.14 -0.63 -21.90
CA GLY A 166 18.25 0.12 -23.14
C GLY A 166 16.96 -0.05 -23.94
N VAL A 167 16.26 1.05 -24.20
CA VAL A 167 15.17 1.02 -25.17
C VAL A 167 15.84 1.04 -26.54
N VAL A 168 15.81 -0.11 -27.21
CA VAL A 168 16.10 -0.15 -28.65
C VAL A 168 14.91 0.53 -29.31
N PHE A 169 15.03 1.83 -29.55
CA PHE A 169 14.26 2.54 -30.56
C PHE A 169 15.12 2.62 -31.82
#